data_AF-A0A2M7NX33-F1
#
_entry.id   AF-A0A2M7NX33-F1
#
_cell.length_a   1.000
_cell.length_b   1.000
_cell.length_c   1.000
_cell.angle_alpha   90.00
_cell.angle_beta   90.00
_cell.angle_gamma   90.00
#
_symmetry.space_group_name_H-M   'P 1'
#
loop_
_entity.id
_entity.type
_entity.pdbx_description
1 polymer ?
#
loop_
_entity_poly.entity_id
_entity_poly.type
_entity_poly.pdbx_seq_one_letter_code
_entity_poly.pdbx_strand_id
1 'polypeptide(L)'
;SGWTDEKNKYEISIDTACAPLSEHARAITNLTLRGGVTYYFRIWTRDEDTGANAPGNWSEISKGSTATVVRILGVSVSTDTYNFGEVDVSSQAVSTTTIIVTNTGNVAETYSIKGSSAVNVVGGGVPWTLSDTVGNDKFSLYTAFYGVQVSTSDFNADDRLTYNYQECTADVFSISGGDTQTGVAVAKDAERKIWIMIKMPTGVTTSAQKKATVTVLAGESP
;
A
#
# COMPACT_ATOMS: atom_id res chain seq x y z
N SER A 1 -13.65 -13.48 29.65
CA SER A 1 -12.48 -12.62 29.47
C SER A 1 -12.75 -11.59 28.36
N GLY A 2 -12.01 -10.47 28.34
CA GLY A 2 -12.37 -9.26 27.59
C GLY A 2 -11.22 -8.69 26.76
N TRP A 3 -10.41 -9.54 26.13
CA TRP A 3 -9.35 -9.07 25.25
C TRP A 3 -9.95 -8.55 23.94
N THR A 4 -9.79 -7.25 23.69
CA THR A 4 -10.30 -6.57 22.47
C THR A 4 -9.20 -6.34 21.42
N ASP A 5 -7.99 -6.87 21.62
CA ASP A 5 -6.83 -6.66 20.75
C ASP A 5 -6.54 -7.91 19.90
N GLU A 6 -7.47 -8.25 19.02
CA GLU A 6 -7.40 -9.43 18.13
C GLU A 6 -6.12 -9.50 17.27
N LYS A 7 -5.41 -8.39 17.08
CA LYS A 7 -4.15 -8.33 16.31
C LYS A 7 -2.93 -8.82 17.10
N ASN A 8 -2.95 -8.68 18.42
CA ASN A 8 -1.81 -9.02 19.28
C ASN A 8 -2.13 -10.09 20.33
N LYS A 9 -3.39 -10.21 20.75
CA LYS A 9 -3.85 -11.11 21.81
C LYS A 9 -5.30 -11.52 21.57
N TYR A 10 -5.53 -12.82 21.52
CA TYR A 10 -6.88 -13.37 21.49
C TYR A 10 -6.99 -14.51 22.49
N GLU A 11 -8.19 -14.71 23.01
CA GLU A 11 -8.51 -15.84 23.88
C GLU A 11 -9.78 -16.50 23.36
N ILE A 12 -9.75 -17.82 23.26
CA ILE A 12 -10.89 -18.63 22.85
C ILE A 12 -11.08 -19.67 23.94
N SER A 13 -12.26 -19.68 24.56
CA SER A 13 -12.69 -20.82 25.38
C SER A 13 -13.34 -21.87 24.48
N ILE A 14 -13.00 -23.13 24.74
CA ILE A 14 -13.51 -24.28 24.01
C ILE A 14 -14.05 -25.24 25.06
N ASP A 15 -15.34 -25.55 24.97
CA ASP A 15 -15.93 -26.58 25.84
C ASP A 15 -15.40 -27.96 25.44
N THR A 16 -15.01 -28.74 26.43
CA THR A 16 -14.31 -30.03 26.29
C THR A 16 -15.25 -31.22 26.39
N ALA A 17 -16.49 -31.12 25.91
CA ALA A 17 -17.39 -32.28 25.87
C ALA A 17 -16.83 -33.35 24.90
N CYS A 18 -16.04 -34.27 25.46
CA CYS A 18 -15.34 -35.31 24.72
C CYS A 18 -15.53 -36.69 25.37
N ALA A 19 -15.42 -37.74 24.55
CA ALA A 19 -15.35 -39.11 25.06
C ALA A 19 -13.91 -39.39 25.53
N PRO A 20 -13.70 -40.26 26.53
CA PRO A 20 -12.35 -40.66 26.92
C PRO A 20 -11.57 -41.25 25.73
N LEU A 21 -10.29 -40.88 25.61
CA LEU A 21 -9.36 -41.35 24.57
C LEU A 21 -9.72 -40.96 23.12
N SER A 22 -10.66 -40.02 22.91
CA SER A 22 -10.91 -39.47 21.57
C SER A 22 -9.96 -38.31 21.24
N GLU A 23 -9.55 -38.25 19.98
CA GLU A 23 -8.84 -37.08 19.45
C GLU A 23 -9.83 -35.94 19.19
N HIS A 24 -9.47 -34.73 19.60
CA HIS A 24 -10.21 -33.52 19.30
C HIS A 24 -9.29 -32.48 18.68
N ALA A 25 -9.73 -31.90 17.56
CA ALA A 25 -9.03 -30.83 16.87
C ALA A 25 -9.97 -29.64 16.67
N ARG A 26 -9.44 -28.42 16.79
CA ARG A 26 -10.14 -27.19 16.42
C ARG A 26 -9.26 -26.36 15.52
N ALA A 27 -9.74 -26.07 14.32
CA ALA A 27 -9.13 -25.09 13.45
C ALA A 27 -9.46 -23.68 13.97
N ILE A 28 -8.43 -22.86 14.17
CA ILE A 28 -8.59 -21.44 14.47
C ILE A 28 -8.35 -20.68 13.17
N THR A 29 -9.40 -20.07 12.64
CA THR A 29 -9.38 -19.31 11.38
C THR A 29 -9.68 -17.83 11.63
N ASN A 30 -9.51 -16.99 10.61
CA ASN A 30 -9.82 -15.55 10.65
C ASN A 30 -9.04 -14.74 11.70
N LEU A 31 -7.86 -15.21 12.09
CA LEU A 31 -6.96 -14.40 12.90
C LEU A 31 -6.35 -13.30 12.01
N THR A 32 -6.57 -12.04 12.37
CA THR A 32 -5.96 -10.85 11.76
C THR A 32 -4.53 -10.65 12.28
N LEU A 33 -3.71 -11.69 12.14
CA LEU A 33 -2.30 -11.68 12.54
C LEU A 33 -1.50 -10.75 11.63
N ARG A 34 -0.62 -9.95 12.23
CA ARG A 34 0.31 -9.06 11.52
C ARG A 34 1.43 -9.87 10.89
N GLY A 35 1.77 -9.55 9.65
CA GLY A 35 2.97 -10.10 9.00
C GLY A 35 4.26 -9.68 9.70
N GLY A 36 5.28 -10.54 9.64
CA GLY A 36 6.58 -10.31 10.28
C GLY A 36 6.62 -10.60 11.78
N VAL A 37 5.55 -11.16 12.35
CA VAL A 37 5.42 -11.42 13.79
C VAL A 37 5.40 -12.93 14.07
N THR A 38 6.12 -13.35 15.11
CA THR A 38 6.03 -14.70 15.67
C THR A 38 4.98 -14.72 16.78
N TYR A 39 3.95 -15.52 16.57
CA TYR A 39 2.87 -15.73 17.53
C TYR A 39 3.10 -16.98 18.36
N TYR A 40 2.65 -16.92 19.61
CA TYR A 40 2.71 -18.01 20.56
C TYR A 40 1.29 -18.47 20.85
N PHE A 41 1.04 -19.75 20.61
CA PHE A 41 -0.22 -20.41 20.91
C PHE A 41 -0.01 -21.21 22.18
N ARG A 42 -0.94 -21.06 23.13
CA ARG A 42 -0.89 -21.76 24.41
C ARG A 42 -2.27 -22.34 24.68
N ILE A 43 -2.30 -23.60 25.11
CA ILE A 43 -3.53 -24.29 25.49
C ILE A 43 -3.40 -24.70 26.95
N TRP A 44 -4.40 -24.32 27.73
CA TRP A 44 -4.62 -24.78 29.10
C TRP A 44 -5.91 -25.58 29.15
N THR A 45 -5.91 -26.63 29.96
CA THR A 45 -7.10 -27.40 30.28
C THR A 45 -7.58 -27.05 31.67
N ARG A 46 -8.90 -27.09 31.86
CA ARG A 46 -9.56 -26.95 33.16
C ARG A 46 -10.41 -28.19 33.40
N ASP A 47 -10.52 -28.64 34.64
CA ASP A 47 -11.52 -29.64 35.02
C ASP A 47 -12.93 -29.01 35.13
N GLU A 48 -13.91 -29.86 35.41
CA GLU A 48 -15.31 -29.49 35.51
C GLU A 48 -15.65 -28.61 36.74
N ASP A 49 -16.45 -27.57 36.51
CA ASP A 49 -17.04 -26.74 37.56
C ASP A 49 -18.21 -27.47 38.22
N THR A 50 -17.91 -28.40 39.13
CA THR A 50 -18.92 -29.16 39.88
C THR A 50 -18.76 -28.94 41.38
N GLY A 51 -19.84 -29.10 42.17
CA GLY A 51 -19.94 -28.76 43.60
C GLY A 51 -18.65 -28.77 44.44
N ALA A 52 -17.88 -29.86 44.44
CA ALA A 52 -16.64 -29.98 45.22
C ALA A 52 -15.41 -29.29 44.60
N ASN A 53 -15.44 -29.06 43.29
CA ASN A 53 -14.38 -28.43 42.51
C ASN A 53 -14.71 -27.00 42.07
N ALA A 54 -15.87 -26.43 42.43
CA ALA A 54 -16.28 -25.11 41.97
C ALA A 54 -15.28 -24.01 42.39
N PRO A 55 -14.76 -23.19 41.45
CA PRO A 55 -15.26 -22.97 40.09
C PRO A 55 -14.67 -23.89 38.99
N GLY A 56 -13.77 -24.82 39.32
CA GLY A 56 -12.96 -25.67 38.44
C GLY A 56 -11.47 -25.29 38.50
N ASN A 57 -10.56 -26.25 38.44
CA ASN A 57 -9.10 -26.13 38.52
C ASN A 57 -8.46 -26.05 37.13
N TRP A 58 -7.67 -25.00 36.90
CA TRP A 58 -6.83 -24.90 35.70
C TRP A 58 -5.53 -25.69 35.88
N SER A 59 -5.10 -26.38 34.83
CA SER A 59 -3.76 -26.98 34.78
C SER A 59 -2.70 -25.89 34.90
N GLU A 60 -1.70 -26.09 35.77
CA GLU A 60 -0.52 -25.22 35.86
C GLU A 60 0.38 -25.33 34.61
N ILE A 61 0.22 -26.41 33.84
CA ILE A 61 1.02 -26.72 32.66
C ILE A 61 0.20 -26.43 31.40
N SER A 62 0.80 -25.70 30.45
CA SER A 62 0.27 -25.51 29.10
C SER A 62 1.10 -26.24 28.05
N LYS A 63 0.46 -26.60 26.94
CA LYS A 63 1.18 -26.97 25.70
C LYS A 63 1.34 -25.70 24.86
N GLY A 64 2.58 -25.41 24.48
CA GLY A 64 2.92 -24.27 23.64
C GLY A 64 3.23 -24.68 22.20
N SER A 65 2.87 -23.82 21.26
CA SER A 65 3.29 -23.86 19.86
C SER A 65 3.63 -22.45 19.39
N THR A 66 4.46 -22.32 18.36
CA THR A 66 4.78 -21.03 17.75
C THR A 66 4.57 -21.08 16.26
N ALA A 67 4.14 -19.96 15.68
CA ALA A 67 4.08 -19.79 14.24
C ALA A 67 4.46 -18.37 13.86
N THR A 68 5.28 -18.24 12.82
CA THR A 68 5.66 -16.94 12.26
C THR A 68 4.81 -16.66 11.03
N VAL A 69 4.17 -15.49 11.00
CA VAL A 69 3.47 -15.01 9.82
C VAL A 69 4.49 -14.30 8.94
N VAL A 70 4.75 -14.82 7.74
CA VAL A 70 5.69 -14.21 6.79
C VAL A 70 5.20 -12.82 6.42
N ARG A 71 6.12 -11.85 6.39
CA ARG A 71 5.82 -10.50 5.88
C ARG A 71 5.75 -10.52 4.36
N ILE A 72 4.69 -9.94 3.82
CA ILE A 72 4.46 -9.78 2.38
C ILE A 72 4.26 -8.30 2.12
N LEU A 73 5.09 -7.74 1.25
CA LEU A 73 4.89 -6.43 0.67
C LEU A 73 4.26 -6.59 -0.72
N GLY A 74 3.30 -5.76 -1.08
CA GLY A 74 2.61 -5.88 -2.35
C GLY A 74 1.81 -4.63 -2.70
N VAL A 75 1.94 -4.21 -3.96
CA VAL A 75 1.18 -3.09 -4.51
C VAL A 75 0.53 -3.52 -5.82
N SER A 76 -0.74 -3.16 -6.01
CA SER A 76 -1.41 -3.24 -7.31
C SER A 76 -1.84 -1.87 -7.77
N VAL A 77 -1.81 -1.64 -9.09
CA VAL A 77 -2.28 -0.40 -9.72
C VAL A 77 -3.46 -0.74 -10.62
N SER A 78 -4.55 0.03 -10.55
CA SER A 78 -5.81 -0.26 -11.25
C SER A 78 -5.75 -0.21 -12.77
N THR A 79 -4.70 0.41 -13.33
CA THR A 79 -4.43 0.50 -14.76
C THR A 79 -2.92 0.56 -14.99
N ASP A 80 -2.46 0.04 -16.13
CA ASP A 80 -1.07 0.12 -16.59
C ASP A 80 -0.82 1.31 -17.54
N THR A 81 -1.87 2.05 -17.88
CA THR A 81 -1.84 3.14 -18.85
C THR A 81 -2.79 4.29 -18.48
N TYR A 82 -2.38 5.51 -18.82
CA TYR A 82 -3.21 6.71 -18.83
C TYR A 82 -2.83 7.55 -20.04
N ASN A 83 -3.83 8.02 -20.79
CA ASN A 83 -3.63 8.84 -21.99
C ASN A 83 -4.06 10.29 -21.70
N PHE A 84 -3.11 11.22 -21.76
CA PHE A 84 -3.39 12.66 -21.61
C PHE A 84 -4.10 13.26 -22.84
N GLY A 85 -4.19 12.52 -23.95
CA GLY A 85 -4.69 13.05 -25.21
C GLY A 85 -3.67 13.98 -25.87
N GLU A 86 -4.18 14.95 -26.63
CA GLU A 86 -3.35 16.01 -27.20
C GLU A 86 -3.13 17.10 -26.16
N VAL A 87 -1.87 17.45 -25.93
CA VAL A 87 -1.47 18.51 -25.00
C VAL A 87 -0.47 19.40 -25.71
N ASP A 88 -0.76 20.69 -25.78
CA ASP A 88 0.10 21.65 -26.46
C ASP A 88 1.46 21.79 -25.77
N VAL A 89 2.50 22.06 -26.56
CA VAL A 89 3.81 22.46 -26.05
C VAL A 89 3.68 23.70 -25.15
N SER A 90 4.56 23.83 -24.16
CA SER A 90 4.49 24.89 -23.16
C SER A 90 3.19 24.93 -22.34
N SER A 91 2.39 23.85 -22.33
CA SER A 91 1.22 23.72 -21.46
C SER A 91 1.41 22.61 -20.42
N GLN A 92 0.39 22.41 -19.60
CA GLN A 92 0.35 21.37 -18.57
C GLN A 92 -1.04 20.75 -18.50
N ALA A 93 -1.11 19.48 -18.11
CA ALA A 93 -2.35 18.74 -17.98
C ALA A 93 -2.30 17.84 -16.75
N VAL A 94 -3.45 17.69 -16.08
CA VAL A 94 -3.65 16.74 -14.97
C VAL A 94 -4.52 15.60 -15.46
N SER A 95 -4.30 14.40 -14.92
CA SER A 95 -5.18 13.27 -15.18
C SER A 95 -6.63 13.57 -14.80
N THR A 96 -7.58 13.24 -15.66
CA THR A 96 -9.02 13.46 -15.41
C THR A 96 -9.69 12.25 -14.75
N THR A 97 -9.12 11.06 -14.93
CA THR A 97 -9.51 9.86 -14.21
C THR A 97 -8.49 9.53 -13.14
N THR A 98 -8.96 9.06 -11.99
CA THR A 98 -8.07 8.61 -10.91
C THR A 98 -7.42 7.27 -11.26
N ILE A 99 -6.19 7.08 -10.82
CA ILE A 99 -5.52 5.78 -10.79
C ILE A 99 -5.55 5.32 -9.33
N ILE A 100 -5.88 4.06 -9.08
CA ILE A 100 -5.97 3.51 -7.73
C ILE A 100 -4.74 2.64 -7.47
N VAL A 101 -4.05 2.91 -6.38
CA VAL A 101 -2.95 2.12 -5.83
C VAL A 101 -3.47 1.40 -4.59
N THR A 102 -3.36 0.07 -4.55
CA THR A 102 -3.86 -0.75 -3.46
C THR A 102 -2.71 -1.49 -2.79
N ASN A 103 -2.66 -1.47 -1.46
CA ASN A 103 -1.78 -2.33 -0.69
C ASN A 103 -2.33 -3.77 -0.71
N THR A 104 -1.65 -4.66 -1.41
CA THR A 104 -1.97 -6.09 -1.48
C THR A 104 -1.06 -6.95 -0.58
N GLY A 105 -0.18 -6.32 0.20
CA GLY A 105 0.64 -6.96 1.22
C GLY A 105 -0.15 -7.37 2.45
N ASN A 106 0.56 -7.76 3.52
CA ASN A 106 -0.05 -8.13 4.80
C ASN A 106 0.40 -7.27 5.98
N VAL A 107 1.09 -6.17 5.70
CA VAL A 107 1.53 -5.14 6.65
C VAL A 107 1.17 -3.76 6.11
N ALA A 108 1.28 -2.73 6.95
CA ALA A 108 1.19 -1.35 6.46
C ALA A 108 2.44 -1.03 5.62
N GLU A 109 2.24 -0.29 4.53
CA GLU A 109 3.30 0.00 3.57
C GLU A 109 3.48 1.50 3.37
N THR A 110 4.74 1.92 3.23
CA THR A 110 5.08 3.26 2.72
C THR A 110 5.59 3.10 1.30
N TYR A 111 5.01 3.85 0.37
CA TYR A 111 5.36 3.75 -1.05
C TYR A 111 6.52 4.65 -1.43
N SER A 112 7.28 4.24 -2.45
CA SER A 112 8.25 5.10 -3.13
C SER A 112 7.95 5.17 -4.61
N ILE A 113 8.11 6.36 -5.21
CA ILE A 113 7.72 6.59 -6.61
C ILE A 113 8.90 7.18 -7.39
N LYS A 114 9.01 6.79 -8.67
CA LYS A 114 9.94 7.38 -9.64
C LYS A 114 9.30 7.49 -11.03
N GLY A 115 9.86 8.37 -11.85
CA GLY A 115 9.51 8.51 -13.26
C GLY A 115 10.59 7.98 -14.21
N SER A 116 10.30 8.03 -15.51
CA SER A 116 11.27 7.75 -16.58
C SER A 116 11.21 8.85 -17.65
N SER A 117 12.25 8.91 -18.48
CA SER A 117 12.15 9.61 -19.78
C SER A 117 11.01 9.04 -20.62
N ALA A 118 10.47 9.86 -21.52
CA ALA A 118 9.41 9.46 -22.43
C ALA A 118 10.00 9.02 -23.78
N VAL A 119 9.73 7.78 -24.18
CA VAL A 119 10.19 7.21 -25.45
C VAL A 119 9.06 7.25 -26.49
N ASN A 120 9.39 7.20 -27.78
CA ASN A 120 8.36 7.13 -28.83
C ASN A 120 7.53 5.85 -28.70
N VAL A 121 6.22 5.97 -28.92
CA VAL A 121 5.32 4.81 -28.99
C VAL A 121 5.55 4.00 -30.27
N VAL A 122 5.89 4.67 -31.37
CA VAL A 122 6.21 4.05 -32.67
C VAL A 122 7.58 4.58 -33.12
N GLY A 123 8.41 3.70 -33.70
CA GLY A 123 9.86 3.92 -33.88
C GLY A 123 10.28 5.23 -34.55
N GLY A 124 11.47 5.70 -34.17
CA GLY A 124 12.11 6.94 -34.66
C GLY A 124 11.78 8.18 -33.81
N GLY A 125 12.74 9.09 -33.65
CA GLY A 125 12.58 10.37 -32.94
C GLY A 125 13.35 10.48 -31.62
N VAL A 126 13.55 11.71 -31.16
CA VAL A 126 14.30 12.02 -29.93
C VAL A 126 13.41 11.75 -28.70
N PRO A 127 13.86 10.96 -27.70
CA PRO A 127 13.13 10.80 -26.44
C PRO A 127 12.99 12.13 -25.71
N TRP A 128 11.90 12.33 -24.99
CA TRP A 128 11.83 13.46 -24.06
C TRP A 128 12.49 13.07 -22.74
N THR A 129 13.36 13.95 -22.25
CA THR A 129 14.08 13.75 -21.01
C THR A 129 13.22 14.22 -19.83
N LEU A 130 13.05 13.36 -18.82
CA LEU A 130 12.45 13.78 -17.55
C LEU A 130 13.39 14.79 -16.88
N SER A 131 12.86 15.95 -16.50
CA SER A 131 13.65 17.06 -15.97
C SER A 131 12.85 17.90 -14.98
N ASP A 132 13.58 18.57 -14.07
CA ASP A 132 13.01 19.52 -13.11
C ASP A 132 12.51 20.80 -13.78
N THR A 133 13.12 21.17 -14.91
CA THR A 133 12.79 22.36 -15.69
C THR A 133 12.46 21.95 -17.10
N VAL A 134 11.26 22.34 -17.56
CA VAL A 134 10.83 22.11 -18.95
C VAL A 134 11.72 22.88 -19.93
N GLY A 135 11.90 22.31 -21.11
CA GLY A 135 12.75 22.85 -22.17
C GLY A 135 12.51 22.12 -23.48
N ASN A 136 13.36 22.33 -24.49
CA ASN A 136 13.25 21.58 -25.73
C ASN A 136 13.50 20.10 -25.47
N ASP A 137 12.53 19.24 -25.83
CA ASP A 137 12.52 17.80 -25.54
C ASP A 137 12.74 17.45 -24.05
N LYS A 138 12.36 18.35 -23.14
CA LYS A 138 12.42 18.14 -21.69
C LYS A 138 11.06 18.38 -21.06
N PHE A 139 10.54 17.39 -20.37
CA PHE A 139 9.24 17.45 -19.71
C PHE A 139 9.41 17.25 -18.20
N SER A 140 8.40 17.63 -17.44
CA SER A 140 8.32 17.33 -16.01
C SER A 140 7.08 16.50 -15.73
N LEU A 141 7.21 15.52 -14.85
CA LEU A 141 6.11 14.67 -14.41
C LEU A 141 5.96 14.82 -12.90
N TYR A 142 4.73 14.96 -12.45
CA TYR A 142 4.38 15.11 -11.04
C TYR A 142 3.33 14.08 -10.70
N THR A 143 3.33 13.64 -9.45
CA THR A 143 2.34 12.72 -8.93
C THR A 143 2.02 13.06 -7.49
N ALA A 144 0.78 12.84 -7.06
CA ALA A 144 0.43 12.99 -5.67
C ALA A 144 -0.77 12.11 -5.32
N PHE A 145 -0.80 11.64 -4.07
CA PHE A 145 -1.97 11.00 -3.52
C PHE A 145 -2.97 12.06 -3.06
N TYR A 146 -4.23 11.92 -3.47
CA TYR A 146 -5.31 12.80 -3.05
C TYR A 146 -6.67 12.18 -3.35
N GLY A 147 -7.65 12.33 -2.46
CA GLY A 147 -8.90 11.56 -2.61
C GLY A 147 -9.90 12.12 -3.65
N VAL A 148 -9.67 13.34 -4.16
CA VAL A 148 -10.47 13.97 -5.22
C VAL A 148 -9.58 14.47 -6.36
N GLN A 149 -10.18 14.83 -7.49
CA GLN A 149 -9.41 15.38 -8.63
C GLN A 149 -8.72 16.69 -8.22
N VAL A 150 -7.42 16.74 -8.47
CA VAL A 150 -6.57 17.90 -8.19
C VAL A 150 -6.49 18.84 -9.40
N SER A 151 -6.20 20.11 -9.13
CA SER A 151 -5.86 21.12 -10.11
C SER A 151 -4.36 21.16 -10.36
N THR A 152 -3.95 21.83 -11.44
CA THR A 152 -2.51 22.00 -11.73
C THR A 152 -1.76 22.82 -10.67
N SER A 153 -2.47 23.70 -9.94
CA SER A 153 -1.87 24.55 -8.90
C SER A 153 -1.63 23.83 -7.58
N ASP A 154 -2.19 22.64 -7.40
CA ASP A 154 -2.03 21.88 -6.17
C ASP A 154 -0.65 21.19 -6.11
N PHE A 155 -0.09 20.83 -7.27
CA PHE A 155 1.23 20.20 -7.36
C PHE A 155 2.36 21.18 -7.05
N ASN A 156 3.27 20.77 -6.17
CA ASN A 156 4.44 21.53 -5.79
C ASN A 156 5.75 20.79 -6.17
N ALA A 157 6.89 21.27 -5.69
CA ALA A 157 8.19 20.70 -6.03
C ALA A 157 8.41 19.29 -5.45
N ASP A 158 7.80 18.97 -4.31
CA ASP A 158 7.90 17.68 -3.62
C ASP A 158 7.08 16.59 -4.34
N ASP A 159 6.12 16.99 -5.18
CA ASP A 159 5.34 16.07 -6.00
C ASP A 159 6.05 15.68 -7.31
N ARG A 160 7.21 16.27 -7.60
CA ARG A 160 7.92 16.08 -8.86
C ARG A 160 8.70 14.76 -8.87
N LEU A 161 8.50 14.00 -9.93
CA LEU A 161 9.19 12.73 -10.13
C LEU A 161 10.61 12.93 -10.66
N THR A 162 11.53 12.14 -10.11
CA THR A 162 12.90 11.99 -10.58
C THR A 162 13.17 10.57 -11.10
N TYR A 163 14.40 10.29 -11.55
CA TYR A 163 14.82 8.92 -11.91
C TYR A 163 15.01 8.00 -10.70
N ASN A 164 15.08 8.56 -9.49
CA ASN A 164 15.30 7.82 -8.26
C ASN A 164 13.98 7.62 -7.53
N TYR A 165 13.88 6.52 -6.78
CA TYR A 165 12.77 6.32 -5.87
C TYR A 165 12.80 7.40 -4.78
N GLN A 166 11.73 8.17 -4.72
CA GLN A 166 11.45 9.12 -3.64
C GLN A 166 10.40 8.49 -2.73
N GLU A 167 10.69 8.39 -1.43
CA GLU A 167 9.75 7.83 -0.45
C GLU A 167 8.63 8.84 -0.17
N CYS A 168 7.40 8.35 -0.08
CA CYS A 168 6.26 9.18 0.29
C CYS A 168 6.40 9.66 1.74
N THR A 169 6.04 10.91 2.00
CA THR A 169 5.97 11.47 3.35
C THR A 169 4.62 12.17 3.54
N ALA A 170 4.45 12.93 4.61
CA ALA A 170 3.29 13.81 4.75
C ALA A 170 3.24 14.89 3.66
N ASP A 171 4.40 15.26 3.12
CA ASP A 171 4.57 16.35 2.16
C ASP A 171 4.95 15.85 0.74
N VAL A 172 5.76 14.79 0.66
CA VAL A 172 6.21 14.21 -0.62
C VAL A 172 5.11 13.34 -1.23
N PHE A 173 4.71 13.68 -2.46
CA PHE A 173 3.61 13.05 -3.20
C PHE A 173 2.28 13.12 -2.46
N SER A 174 1.99 14.28 -1.87
CA SER A 174 0.83 14.53 -1.03
C SER A 174 0.31 15.96 -1.26
N ILE A 175 -0.99 16.09 -1.50
CA ILE A 175 -1.62 17.41 -1.62
C ILE A 175 -2.22 17.83 -0.28
N SER A 176 -1.89 19.05 0.14
CA SER A 176 -2.47 19.65 1.34
C SER A 176 -3.93 20.11 1.12
N GLY A 177 -4.79 19.91 2.12
CA GLY A 177 -6.21 20.29 2.10
C GLY A 177 -7.15 19.08 2.18
N GLY A 178 -8.35 19.25 2.73
CA GLY A 178 -9.49 18.31 2.65
C GLY A 178 -9.22 16.81 2.85
N ASP A 179 -8.90 16.10 1.75
CA ASP A 179 -8.82 14.64 1.66
C ASP A 179 -7.36 14.17 1.67
N THR A 180 -6.80 14.00 2.87
CA THR A 180 -5.37 13.78 3.11
C THR A 180 -4.95 12.33 2.86
N GLN A 181 -5.13 11.83 1.64
CA GLN A 181 -4.56 10.55 1.24
C GLN A 181 -3.06 10.72 1.01
N THR A 182 -2.26 9.87 1.66
CA THR A 182 -0.81 9.82 1.43
C THR A 182 -0.40 8.39 1.08
N GLY A 183 0.81 8.25 0.51
CA GLY A 183 1.46 6.95 0.32
C GLY A 183 2.15 6.43 1.58
N VAL A 184 1.88 6.98 2.76
CA VAL A 184 2.51 6.61 4.03
C VAL A 184 1.62 5.67 4.82
N ALA A 185 2.20 4.61 5.39
CA ALA A 185 1.53 3.68 6.29
C ALA A 185 0.16 3.20 5.76
N VAL A 186 0.09 2.95 4.45
CA VAL A 186 -1.12 2.49 3.78
C VAL A 186 -1.45 1.12 4.33
N ALA A 187 -2.57 1.00 5.04
CA ALA A 187 -3.00 -0.25 5.63
C ALA A 187 -3.25 -1.32 4.55
N LYS A 188 -3.14 -2.59 4.95
CA LYS A 188 -3.53 -3.73 4.10
C LYS A 188 -4.93 -3.50 3.51
N ASP A 189 -5.08 -3.82 2.22
CA ASP A 189 -6.30 -3.70 1.41
C ASP A 189 -6.82 -2.25 1.26
N ALA A 190 -6.11 -1.25 1.81
CA ALA A 190 -6.48 0.14 1.65
C ALA A 190 -6.08 0.65 0.28
N GLU A 191 -6.96 1.47 -0.28
CA GLU A 191 -6.77 2.13 -1.56
C GLU A 191 -6.25 3.56 -1.38
N ARG A 192 -5.45 4.00 -2.34
CA ARG A 192 -4.99 5.37 -2.48
C ARG A 192 -5.19 5.82 -3.92
N LYS A 193 -5.84 6.97 -4.07
CA LYS A 193 -6.04 7.62 -5.37
C LYS A 193 -4.80 8.45 -5.68
N ILE A 194 -4.19 8.17 -6.82
CA ILE A 194 -3.02 8.88 -7.32
C ILE A 194 -3.41 9.71 -8.56
N TRP A 195 -2.93 10.94 -8.60
CA TRP A 195 -3.13 11.88 -9.70
C TRP A 195 -1.79 12.21 -10.33
N ILE A 196 -1.77 12.35 -11.66
CA ILE A 196 -0.55 12.63 -12.41
C ILE A 196 -0.72 13.95 -13.15
N MET A 197 0.27 14.83 -13.06
CA MET A 197 0.37 16.02 -13.89
C MET A 197 1.61 15.95 -14.77
N ILE A 198 1.43 16.30 -16.04
CA ILE A 198 2.53 16.49 -16.99
C ILE A 198 2.68 17.97 -17.30
N LYS A 199 3.93 18.46 -17.29
CA LYS A 199 4.30 19.74 -17.90
C LYS A 199 5.04 19.46 -19.20
N MET A 200 4.48 19.93 -20.31
CA MET A 200 5.00 19.62 -21.64
C MET A 200 6.31 20.36 -21.92
N PRO A 201 7.16 19.82 -22.82
CA PRO A 201 8.31 20.54 -23.34
C PRO A 201 7.95 21.91 -23.89
N THR A 202 8.88 22.86 -23.82
CA THR A 202 8.69 24.19 -24.43
C THR A 202 8.79 24.15 -25.95
N GLY A 203 9.43 23.11 -26.47
CA GLY A 203 9.52 22.77 -27.89
C GLY A 203 9.79 21.27 -28.02
N VAL A 204 9.44 20.71 -29.17
CA VAL A 204 9.65 19.29 -29.47
C VAL A 204 10.31 19.14 -30.83
N THR A 205 11.29 18.24 -30.92
CA THR A 205 11.92 17.91 -32.21
C THR A 205 10.97 17.07 -33.09
N THR A 206 10.03 16.36 -32.46
CA THR A 206 9.04 15.51 -33.16
C THR A 206 7.68 15.62 -32.49
N SER A 207 6.60 15.62 -33.26
CA SER A 207 5.22 15.51 -32.77
C SER A 207 4.75 14.07 -32.51
N ALA A 208 5.64 13.07 -32.64
CA ALA A 208 5.31 11.68 -32.38
C ALA A 208 4.89 11.46 -30.92
N GLN A 209 3.87 10.62 -30.72
CA GLN A 209 3.39 10.26 -29.38
C GLN A 209 4.51 9.64 -28.53
N LYS A 210 4.59 10.06 -27.27
CA LYS A 210 5.56 9.55 -26.30
C LYS A 210 4.89 8.78 -25.17
N LYS A 211 5.63 7.85 -24.56
CA LYS A 211 5.25 7.09 -23.38
C LYS A 211 6.34 7.21 -22.32
N ALA A 212 5.97 7.69 -21.14
CA ALA A 212 6.78 7.64 -19.93
C ALA A 212 6.18 6.62 -18.95
N THR A 213 6.99 6.14 -18.01
CA THR A 213 6.57 5.18 -16.99
C THR A 213 6.69 5.81 -15.61
N VAL A 214 5.62 5.71 -14.82
CA VAL A 214 5.65 5.95 -13.37
C VAL A 214 5.74 4.60 -12.69
N THR A 215 6.69 4.43 -11.78
CA THR A 215 6.88 3.18 -11.02
C THR A 215 6.59 3.44 -9.55
N VAL A 216 5.69 2.65 -8.97
CA VAL A 216 5.39 2.64 -7.52
C VAL A 216 6.03 1.39 -6.92
N LEU A 217 6.76 1.57 -5.82
CA LEU A 217 7.42 0.50 -5.07
C LEU A 217 6.80 0.42 -3.67
N ALA A 218 6.42 -0.79 -3.25
CA ALA A 218 6.03 -1.07 -1.88
C ALA A 218 7.25 -1.13 -0.96
N GLY A 219 7.26 -0.31 0.09
CA GLY A 219 8.22 -0.34 1.19
C GLY A 219 7.52 -0.67 2.51
N GLU A 220 8.27 -1.20 3.47
CA GLU A 220 7.75 -1.38 4.82
C GLU A 220 7.49 -0.02 5.47
N SER A 221 6.35 0.14 6.13
CA SER A 221 6.13 1.28 7.00
C SER A 221 6.74 0.99 8.40
N PRO A 222 7.50 1.93 8.99
CA PRO A 222 8.07 1.79 10.33
C PRO A 222 7.05 1.54 11.45
#